data_AF-G1MPW2-F1
#
_entry.id   AF-G1MPW2-F1
#
_cell.length_a   1.000
_cell.length_b   1.000
_cell.length_c   1.000
_cell.angle_alpha   90.00
_cell.angle_beta   90.00
_cell.angle_gamma   90.00
#
_symmetry.space_group_name_H-M   'P 1'
#
loop_
_entity.id
_entity.type
_entity.pdbx_description
1 polymer ?
#
loop_
_entity_poly.entity_id
_entity_poly.type
_entity_poly.pdbx_seq_one_letter_code
_entity_poly.pdbx_strand_id
1 'polypeptide(L)'
;MDRIFSTLPLSLLLLLQSCGVWGAPPQSRGTLCRTKPTDLVFIIDSSRSVRPQEFEKVKVFLSRVIEGLDVGPNSTRVGVINYASAVKNEFSLKTHQTKAGLLQAVRRIEPLSTGTMTGLAIQFAISRAFSDAEGARLRSSNINKVAIVVTDGRPQDGVQDVSARARQAGIEIFAIGVGRVDMHTLRQIASEPLDDHVDYVESYSVIEKLTHKFQEAFCVVSDLCATGDHDCEQICISTPGSYKCACKEGFTLNSDGKTCSACSGGSGSALDLVFLIDGSKSVRPENFELVKKFINQIVESLEVSEKQAQVGLVQYSSSVRQEFPLGQFKNKKDIKAAVKKMAYMEKGTMTGQALKYLVDNSFSIANGARPGVPKVGIVFTDGRSQDYITDAAKKAKDLGFRMFAVGVGNAVEDELREIASEPVAEHYFYTADFRTISNIGKKLQMKICVEEDPCECKSIVKFQTKVEELINTLQRKLEAVAKRIEALENKII
;
A
#
# COMPACT_ATOMS: atom_id res chain seq x y z
N MET A 1 -35.74 64.47 -12.51
CA MET A 1 -34.93 65.55 -11.92
C MET A 1 -33.52 65.36 -12.43
N ASP A 2 -33.20 66.18 -13.41
CA ASP A 2 -31.95 66.23 -14.14
C ASP A 2 -30.76 66.67 -13.29
N ARG A 3 -29.56 66.29 -13.77
CA ARG A 3 -28.24 66.87 -13.51
C ARG A 3 -27.67 66.67 -12.09
N ILE A 4 -26.61 65.87 -12.01
CA ILE A 4 -25.22 66.29 -11.74
C ILE A 4 -24.35 65.04 -11.89
N PHE A 5 -23.77 64.83 -13.07
CA PHE A 5 -22.57 64.00 -13.24
C PHE A 5 -21.61 64.82 -14.07
N SER A 6 -20.72 65.51 -13.37
CA SER A 6 -19.55 66.17 -13.95
C SER A 6 -18.47 66.16 -12.88
N THR A 7 -17.39 65.44 -13.20
CA THR A 7 -16.01 65.62 -12.74
C THR A 7 -15.68 65.36 -11.27
N LEU A 8 -15.05 64.22 -10.98
CA LEU A 8 -13.90 64.03 -10.07
C LEU A 8 -13.26 62.63 -10.31
N PRO A 9 -11.96 62.45 -10.00
CA PRO A 9 -11.02 61.67 -10.82
C PRO A 9 -10.89 60.17 -10.49
N LEU A 10 -10.31 59.46 -11.46
CA LEU A 10 -9.96 58.04 -11.50
C LEU A 10 -8.86 57.67 -10.49
N SER A 11 -9.09 57.80 -9.18
CA SER A 11 -8.08 57.37 -8.18
C SER A 11 -8.60 57.00 -6.79
N LEU A 12 -9.91 56.82 -6.60
CA LEU A 12 -10.44 56.40 -5.30
C LEU A 12 -11.58 55.37 -5.43
N LEU A 13 -11.27 54.22 -6.03
CA LEU A 13 -12.16 53.06 -6.07
C LEU A 13 -11.48 51.79 -5.55
N LEU A 14 -10.69 51.93 -4.49
CA LEU A 14 -10.18 50.81 -3.70
C LEU A 14 -10.44 51.16 -2.25
N LEU A 15 -11.59 50.68 -1.77
CA LEU A 15 -11.89 50.20 -0.42
C LEU A 15 -13.36 50.47 -0.09
N LEU A 16 -14.05 49.38 0.27
CA LEU A 16 -15.39 49.28 0.88
C LEU A 16 -16.58 49.21 -0.09
N GLN A 17 -16.95 47.99 -0.48
CA GLN A 17 -18.26 47.44 -0.07
C GLN A 17 -18.29 45.91 -0.20
N SER A 18 -18.66 45.29 0.90
CA SER A 18 -18.91 43.87 1.12
C SER A 18 -20.31 43.45 0.66
N CYS A 19 -20.51 42.13 0.59
CA CYS A 19 -21.78 41.41 0.51
C CYS A 19 -22.53 41.43 -0.83
N GLY A 20 -22.19 40.44 -1.65
CA GLY A 20 -23.06 39.89 -2.69
C GLY A 20 -22.76 38.40 -2.84
N VAL A 21 -23.40 37.57 -2.01
CA VAL A 21 -23.37 36.11 -2.12
C VAL A 21 -24.08 35.73 -3.41
N TRP A 22 -23.32 35.52 -4.48
CA TRP A 22 -23.79 34.77 -5.64
C TRP A 22 -23.25 33.37 -5.48
N GLY A 23 -24.09 32.50 -4.93
CA GLY A 23 -23.85 31.07 -4.91
C GLY A 23 -23.63 30.60 -6.34
N ALA A 24 -22.38 30.26 -6.68
CA ALA A 24 -22.10 29.46 -7.85
C ALA A 24 -22.96 28.19 -7.74
N PRO A 25 -23.64 27.75 -8.81
CA PRO A 25 -24.34 26.47 -8.79
C PRO A 25 -23.30 25.39 -8.45
N PRO A 26 -23.69 24.34 -7.71
CA PRO A 26 -22.75 23.29 -7.32
C PRO A 26 -22.16 22.71 -8.60
N GLN A 27 -20.87 22.96 -8.82
CA GLN A 27 -20.15 22.31 -9.91
C GLN A 27 -20.26 20.81 -9.64
N SER A 28 -20.80 20.09 -10.62
CA SER A 28 -20.93 18.63 -10.57
C SER A 28 -19.60 18.04 -10.13
N ARG A 29 -19.61 17.30 -9.01
CA ARG A 29 -18.51 16.44 -8.56
C ARG A 29 -18.17 15.48 -9.70
N GLY A 30 -17.22 15.90 -10.54
CA GLY A 30 -16.88 15.23 -11.79
C GLY A 30 -15.57 14.49 -11.61
N THR A 31 -15.61 13.18 -11.79
CA THR A 31 -14.47 12.29 -11.94
C THR A 31 -13.46 12.89 -12.91
N LEU A 32 -12.38 13.48 -12.40
CA LEU A 32 -11.24 13.89 -13.22
C LEU A 32 -10.41 12.64 -13.45
N CYS A 33 -10.89 11.75 -14.34
CA CYS A 33 -10.07 10.71 -14.93
C CYS A 33 -9.36 11.29 -16.15
N ARG A 34 -8.05 11.55 -16.08
CA ARG A 34 -7.23 11.87 -17.26
C ARG A 34 -6.60 10.60 -17.79
N THR A 35 -7.03 10.18 -18.97
CA THR A 35 -6.43 9.05 -19.69
C THR A 35 -5.22 9.54 -20.48
N LYS A 36 -4.15 8.73 -20.58
CA LYS A 36 -3.12 8.96 -21.60
C LYS A 36 -3.82 9.03 -22.97
N PRO A 37 -3.37 9.87 -23.91
CA PRO A 37 -3.97 9.90 -25.24
C PRO A 37 -4.05 8.48 -25.84
N THR A 38 -5.25 7.96 -26.02
CA THR A 38 -5.46 6.55 -26.39
C THR A 38 -6.42 6.42 -27.56
N ASP A 39 -6.07 5.62 -28.55
CA ASP A 39 -7.00 5.15 -29.58
C ASP A 39 -7.57 3.81 -29.12
N LEU A 40 -8.83 3.81 -28.69
CA LEU A 40 -9.52 2.65 -28.15
C LEU A 40 -10.54 2.11 -29.16
N VAL A 41 -10.45 0.83 -29.51
CA VAL A 41 -11.43 0.17 -30.38
C VAL A 41 -12.07 -1.00 -29.65
N PHE A 42 -13.39 -0.97 -29.50
CA PHE A 42 -14.16 -2.14 -29.04
C PHE A 42 -14.44 -3.07 -30.21
N ILE A 43 -14.21 -4.36 -30.03
CA ILE A 43 -14.50 -5.43 -30.98
C ILE A 43 -15.53 -6.34 -30.32
N ILE A 44 -16.81 -6.07 -30.60
CA ILE A 44 -17.93 -6.71 -29.91
C ILE A 44 -18.55 -7.83 -30.75
N ASP A 45 -18.65 -9.00 -30.14
CA ASP A 45 -19.35 -10.16 -30.69
C ASP A 45 -20.86 -9.94 -30.63
N SER A 46 -21.52 -10.06 -31.78
CA SER A 46 -22.97 -10.09 -31.92
C SER A 46 -23.44 -11.33 -32.68
N SER A 47 -22.67 -12.42 -32.60
CA SER A 47 -23.03 -13.71 -33.15
C SER A 47 -24.32 -14.26 -32.54
N ARG A 48 -24.86 -15.33 -33.15
CA ARG A 48 -26.14 -15.93 -32.76
C ARG A 48 -26.18 -16.40 -31.31
N SER A 49 -25.04 -16.75 -30.70
CA SER A 49 -24.97 -17.13 -29.28
C SER A 49 -25.31 -15.97 -28.35
N VAL A 50 -25.00 -14.73 -28.77
CA VAL A 50 -25.32 -13.50 -28.06
C VAL A 50 -26.77 -13.11 -28.31
N ARG A 51 -27.67 -13.50 -27.40
CA ARG A 51 -29.09 -13.15 -27.51
C ARG A 51 -29.29 -11.63 -27.46
N PRO A 52 -30.34 -11.07 -28.08
CA PRO A 52 -30.57 -9.62 -28.09
C PRO A 52 -30.55 -8.96 -26.70
N GLN A 53 -31.09 -9.63 -25.67
CA GLN A 53 -31.07 -9.13 -24.29
C GLN A 53 -29.67 -9.06 -23.69
N GLU A 54 -28.79 -10.01 -24.05
CA GLU A 54 -27.40 -10.02 -23.62
C GLU A 54 -26.57 -8.99 -24.39
N PHE A 55 -26.88 -8.77 -25.66
CA PHE A 55 -26.26 -7.72 -26.44
C PHE A 55 -26.54 -6.32 -25.89
N GLU A 56 -27.73 -6.09 -25.32
CA GLU A 56 -28.01 -4.85 -24.59
C GLU A 56 -27.11 -4.69 -23.35
N LYS A 57 -26.70 -5.77 -22.69
CA LYS A 57 -25.70 -5.71 -21.60
C LYS A 57 -24.32 -5.32 -22.11
N VAL A 58 -23.93 -5.78 -23.29
CA VAL A 58 -22.69 -5.33 -23.94
C VAL A 58 -22.74 -3.82 -24.22
N LYS A 59 -23.87 -3.30 -24.73
CA LYS A 59 -24.05 -1.85 -24.96
C LYS A 59 -23.99 -1.04 -23.68
N VAL A 60 -24.55 -1.55 -22.57
CA VAL A 60 -24.42 -0.93 -21.25
C VAL A 60 -22.96 -0.92 -20.81
N PHE A 61 -22.25 -2.05 -20.90
CA PHE A 61 -20.82 -2.13 -20.58
C PHE A 61 -19.97 -1.13 -21.38
N LEU A 62 -20.15 -1.07 -22.70
CA LEU A 62 -19.48 -0.07 -23.56
C LEU A 62 -19.76 1.35 -23.09
N SER A 63 -21.03 1.65 -22.81
CA SER A 63 -21.46 2.97 -22.33
C SER A 63 -20.77 3.33 -21.02
N ARG A 64 -20.71 2.40 -20.06
CA ARG A 64 -20.08 2.59 -18.75
C ARG A 64 -18.57 2.78 -18.83
N VAL A 65 -17.89 2.03 -19.70
CA VAL A 65 -16.46 2.25 -19.94
C VAL A 65 -16.25 3.64 -20.55
N ILE A 66 -16.98 4.00 -21.60
CA ILE A 66 -16.89 5.32 -22.26
C ILE A 66 -17.20 6.47 -21.28
N GLU A 67 -18.15 6.30 -20.37
CA GLU A 67 -18.45 7.27 -19.31
C GLU A 67 -17.24 7.57 -18.42
N GLY A 68 -16.38 6.58 -18.19
CA GLY A 68 -15.16 6.73 -17.40
C GLY A 68 -13.97 7.35 -18.13
N LEU A 69 -14.01 7.46 -19.47
CA LEU A 69 -12.89 7.96 -20.27
C LEU A 69 -12.87 9.49 -20.39
N ASP A 70 -11.67 10.07 -20.52
CA ASP A 70 -11.46 11.42 -21.02
C ASP A 70 -11.51 11.40 -22.56
N VAL A 71 -12.70 11.61 -23.11
CA VAL A 71 -12.96 11.58 -24.55
C VAL A 71 -12.68 12.94 -25.17
N GLY A 72 -11.87 12.95 -26.22
CA GLY A 72 -11.56 14.15 -26.97
C GLY A 72 -10.55 13.91 -28.10
N PRO A 73 -10.39 14.87 -29.02
CA PRO A 73 -9.51 14.72 -30.17
C PRO A 73 -8.03 14.58 -29.79
N ASN A 74 -7.63 15.15 -28.65
CA ASN A 74 -6.27 15.12 -28.11
C ASN A 74 -6.11 14.16 -26.91
N SER A 75 -7.21 13.61 -26.37
CA SER A 75 -7.21 12.63 -25.28
C SER A 75 -7.57 11.25 -25.84
N THR A 76 -8.69 10.65 -25.44
CA THR A 76 -9.12 9.33 -25.92
C THR A 76 -10.09 9.42 -27.08
N ARG A 77 -9.79 8.67 -28.15
CA ARG A 77 -10.65 8.46 -29.32
C ARG A 77 -11.21 7.05 -29.26
N VAL A 78 -12.51 6.89 -29.55
CA VAL A 78 -13.19 5.59 -29.42
C VAL A 78 -13.82 5.18 -30.75
N GLY A 79 -13.57 3.95 -31.16
CA GLY A 79 -14.24 3.28 -32.28
C GLY A 79 -14.93 2.01 -31.81
N VAL A 80 -15.95 1.55 -32.56
CA VAL A 80 -16.65 0.30 -32.27
C VAL A 80 -16.81 -0.51 -33.55
N ILE A 81 -16.33 -1.75 -33.48
CA ILE A 81 -16.50 -2.79 -34.47
C ILE A 81 -17.47 -3.81 -33.91
N ASN A 82 -18.53 -4.09 -34.65
CA ASN A 82 -19.51 -5.12 -34.36
C ASN A 82 -19.30 -6.28 -35.32
N TYR A 83 -19.12 -7.51 -34.82
CA TYR A 83 -18.82 -8.65 -35.68
C TYR A 83 -19.68 -9.88 -35.39
N ALA A 84 -19.88 -10.67 -36.44
CA ALA A 84 -20.43 -12.01 -36.42
C ALA A 84 -19.78 -12.82 -37.56
N SER A 85 -20.53 -13.29 -38.58
CA SER A 85 -19.94 -13.82 -39.82
C SER A 85 -19.30 -12.74 -40.69
N ALA A 86 -19.71 -11.49 -40.49
CA ALA A 86 -19.17 -10.32 -41.15
C ALA A 86 -18.78 -9.28 -40.11
N VAL A 87 -17.93 -8.32 -40.50
CA VAL A 87 -17.45 -7.26 -39.63
C VAL A 87 -18.06 -5.94 -40.07
N LYS A 88 -18.72 -5.23 -39.15
CA LYS A 88 -19.31 -3.92 -39.37
C LYS A 88 -18.59 -2.88 -38.52
N ASN A 89 -18.06 -1.84 -39.16
CA ASN A 89 -17.50 -0.68 -38.48
C ASN A 89 -18.65 0.26 -38.10
N GLU A 90 -19.16 0.17 -36.87
CA GLU A 90 -20.31 0.97 -36.43
C GLU A 90 -19.98 2.46 -36.42
N PHE A 91 -18.79 2.80 -35.94
CA PHE A 91 -18.18 4.12 -36.08
C PHE A 91 -16.67 4.06 -35.83
N SER A 92 -15.93 4.96 -36.46
CA SER A 92 -14.47 5.02 -36.35
C SER A 92 -13.98 6.07 -35.34
N LEU A 93 -12.66 6.05 -35.09
CA LEU A 93 -11.98 6.91 -34.10
C LEU A 93 -12.16 8.42 -34.39
N LYS A 94 -12.51 8.80 -35.62
CA LYS A 94 -12.80 10.19 -36.02
C LYS A 94 -14.28 10.56 -36.03
N THR A 95 -15.21 9.61 -35.95
CA THR A 95 -16.64 9.86 -36.16
C THR A 95 -17.24 10.71 -35.04
N HIS A 96 -16.91 10.41 -33.79
CA HIS A 96 -17.44 11.11 -32.62
C HIS A 96 -16.31 11.61 -31.73
N GLN A 97 -16.33 12.90 -31.38
CA GLN A 97 -15.31 13.54 -30.54
C GLN A 97 -15.81 13.88 -29.14
N THR A 98 -17.10 13.61 -28.85
CA THR A 98 -17.73 13.90 -27.56
C THR A 98 -18.30 12.63 -26.96
N LYS A 99 -18.25 12.54 -25.63
CA LYS A 99 -18.83 11.45 -24.86
C LYS A 99 -20.31 11.26 -25.17
N ALA A 100 -21.09 12.35 -25.24
CA ALA A 100 -22.51 12.31 -25.58
C ALA A 100 -22.76 11.69 -26.97
N GLY A 101 -21.95 12.05 -27.98
CA GLY A 101 -22.06 11.49 -29.34
C GLY A 101 -21.77 9.99 -29.37
N LEU A 102 -20.70 9.56 -28.67
CA LEU A 102 -20.36 8.14 -28.54
C LEU A 102 -21.49 7.33 -27.88
N LEU A 103 -22.03 7.80 -26.75
CA LEU A 103 -23.09 7.11 -26.03
C LEU A 103 -24.38 6.99 -26.87
N GLN A 104 -24.70 8.02 -27.66
CA GLN A 104 -25.83 7.96 -28.59
C GLN A 104 -25.59 6.96 -29.72
N ALA A 105 -24.37 6.88 -30.24
CA ALA A 105 -24.01 5.93 -31.29
C ALA A 105 -24.07 4.49 -30.79
N VAL A 106 -23.52 4.21 -29.59
CA VAL A 106 -23.57 2.88 -28.96
C VAL A 106 -25.00 2.38 -28.78
N ARG A 107 -25.94 3.25 -28.37
CA ARG A 107 -27.36 2.89 -28.21
C ARG A 107 -28.02 2.41 -29.50
N ARG A 108 -27.53 2.85 -30.67
CA ARG A 108 -28.08 2.54 -32.00
C ARG A 108 -27.48 1.28 -32.64
N ILE A 109 -26.49 0.66 -32.00
CA ILE A 109 -25.88 -0.57 -32.53
C ILE A 109 -26.90 -1.71 -32.47
N GLU A 110 -27.03 -2.41 -33.59
CA GLU A 110 -27.90 -3.59 -33.77
C GLU A 110 -27.05 -4.86 -33.98
N PRO A 111 -27.41 -6.00 -33.36
CA PRO A 111 -26.64 -7.23 -33.48
C PRO A 111 -26.79 -7.89 -34.86
N LEU A 112 -25.72 -8.53 -35.36
CA LEU A 112 -25.70 -9.17 -36.68
C LEU A 112 -26.28 -10.60 -36.67
N SER A 113 -26.24 -11.30 -35.53
CA SER A 113 -26.90 -12.59 -35.26
C SER A 113 -26.52 -13.76 -36.19
N THR A 114 -25.27 -13.79 -36.69
CA THR A 114 -24.75 -14.86 -37.57
C THR A 114 -23.64 -15.70 -36.89
N GLY A 115 -22.58 -16.11 -37.58
CA GLY A 115 -21.46 -16.89 -37.01
C GLY A 115 -20.49 -16.05 -36.17
N THR A 116 -19.35 -16.61 -35.79
CA THR A 116 -18.38 -15.97 -34.87
C THR A 116 -16.99 -15.94 -35.52
N MET A 117 -16.72 -14.91 -36.34
CA MET A 117 -15.43 -14.73 -37.03
C MET A 117 -14.53 -13.73 -36.29
N THR A 118 -14.03 -14.12 -35.11
CA THR A 118 -13.21 -13.25 -34.25
C THR A 118 -11.88 -12.92 -34.90
N GLY A 119 -11.25 -13.86 -35.61
CA GLY A 119 -10.00 -13.61 -36.33
C GLY A 119 -10.15 -12.54 -37.41
N LEU A 120 -11.24 -12.59 -38.18
CA LEU A 120 -11.61 -11.59 -39.17
C LEU A 120 -11.85 -10.22 -38.54
N ALA A 121 -12.49 -10.17 -37.36
CA ALA A 121 -12.73 -8.93 -36.63
C ALA A 121 -11.42 -8.26 -36.17
N ILE A 122 -10.48 -9.05 -35.63
CA ILE A 122 -9.14 -8.56 -35.27
C ILE A 122 -8.37 -8.13 -36.53
N GLN A 123 -8.46 -8.89 -37.61
CA GLN A 123 -7.84 -8.54 -38.90
C GLN A 123 -8.37 -7.20 -39.43
N PHE A 124 -9.68 -6.97 -39.34
CA PHE A 124 -10.31 -5.73 -39.73
C PHE A 124 -9.86 -4.57 -38.83
N ALA A 125 -9.73 -4.80 -37.52
CA ALA A 125 -9.27 -3.78 -36.60
C ALA A 125 -7.86 -3.29 -36.97
N ILE A 126 -6.93 -4.20 -37.26
CA ILE A 126 -5.55 -3.83 -37.64
C ILE A 126 -5.46 -3.16 -39.01
N SER A 127 -6.24 -3.61 -40.01
CA SER A 127 -6.12 -3.11 -41.37
C SER A 127 -6.93 -1.85 -41.63
N ARG A 128 -8.01 -1.64 -40.86
CA ARG A 128 -8.98 -0.56 -41.11
C ARG A 128 -9.20 0.32 -39.90
N ALA A 129 -9.67 -0.22 -38.76
CA ALA A 129 -10.07 0.63 -37.64
C ALA A 129 -8.91 1.43 -37.01
N PHE A 130 -7.70 0.84 -36.97
CA PHE A 130 -6.47 1.52 -36.55
C PHE A 130 -5.69 2.20 -37.69
N SER A 131 -6.31 2.39 -38.86
CA SER A 131 -5.70 3.14 -39.96
C SER A 131 -5.86 4.66 -39.80
N ASP A 132 -4.95 5.42 -40.38
CA ASP A 132 -5.01 6.88 -40.40
C ASP A 132 -6.31 7.37 -41.08
N ALA A 133 -6.79 6.65 -42.09
CA ALA A 133 -8.05 6.93 -42.78
C ALA A 133 -9.26 6.87 -41.85
N GLU A 134 -9.22 6.03 -40.80
CA GLU A 134 -10.28 5.91 -39.79
C GLU A 134 -10.01 6.75 -38.53
N GLY A 135 -8.98 7.60 -38.55
CA GLY A 135 -8.71 8.56 -37.48
C GLY A 135 -7.76 8.06 -36.40
N ALA A 136 -7.10 6.93 -36.62
CA ALA A 136 -6.04 6.48 -35.74
C ALA A 136 -4.83 7.42 -35.83
N ARG A 137 -4.18 7.65 -34.70
CA ARG A 137 -2.97 8.48 -34.60
C ARG A 137 -1.74 7.63 -34.85
N LEU A 138 -0.68 8.26 -35.37
CA LEU A 138 0.62 7.61 -35.52
C LEU A 138 1.12 7.09 -34.16
N ARG A 139 1.75 5.92 -34.19
CA ARG A 139 2.35 5.33 -33.00
C ARG A 139 3.46 6.25 -32.49
N SER A 140 3.32 6.70 -31.25
CA SER A 140 4.34 7.44 -30.52
C SER A 140 4.38 6.92 -29.08
N SER A 141 5.47 7.16 -28.35
CA SER A 141 5.57 6.80 -26.92
C SER A 141 4.49 7.45 -26.03
N ASN A 142 3.77 8.44 -26.57
CA ASN A 142 2.75 9.21 -25.87
C ASN A 142 1.31 8.80 -26.24
N ILE A 143 1.12 7.89 -27.20
CA ILE A 143 -0.21 7.49 -27.67
C ILE A 143 -0.34 5.96 -27.65
N ASN A 144 -1.31 5.47 -26.87
CA ASN A 144 -1.62 4.05 -26.80
C ASN A 144 -2.63 3.65 -27.88
N LYS A 145 -2.52 2.43 -28.41
CA LYS A 145 -3.53 1.80 -29.27
C LYS A 145 -4.05 0.56 -28.55
N VAL A 146 -5.33 0.54 -28.22
CA VAL A 146 -5.92 -0.52 -27.40
C VAL A 146 -7.15 -1.10 -28.08
N ALA A 147 -7.21 -2.44 -28.16
CA ALA A 147 -8.39 -3.18 -28.60
C ALA A 147 -9.00 -3.95 -27.41
N ILE A 148 -10.31 -3.81 -27.21
CA ILE A 148 -11.06 -4.64 -26.25
C ILE A 148 -11.94 -5.61 -27.05
N VAL A 149 -11.62 -6.90 -27.00
CA VAL A 149 -12.36 -7.97 -27.67
C VAL A 149 -13.33 -8.58 -26.68
N VAL A 150 -14.62 -8.55 -26.99
CA VAL A 150 -15.67 -9.22 -26.19
C VAL A 150 -16.23 -10.37 -27.01
N THR A 151 -16.24 -11.59 -26.46
CA THR A 151 -16.78 -12.78 -27.14
C THR A 151 -17.38 -13.79 -26.15
N ASP A 152 -18.44 -14.50 -26.55
CA ASP A 152 -19.05 -15.59 -25.76
C ASP A 152 -18.86 -16.98 -26.33
N GLY A 153 -18.17 -17.08 -27.47
CA GLY A 153 -18.14 -18.28 -28.29
C GLY A 153 -16.73 -18.71 -28.68
N ARG A 154 -16.65 -19.92 -29.23
CA ARG A 154 -15.44 -20.37 -29.92
C ARG A 154 -15.40 -19.75 -31.31
N PRO A 155 -14.27 -19.11 -31.71
CA PRO A 155 -14.14 -18.56 -33.05
C PRO A 155 -14.20 -19.68 -34.09
N GLN A 156 -14.77 -19.36 -35.25
CA GLN A 156 -14.86 -20.25 -36.42
C GLN A 156 -13.66 -20.10 -37.37
N ASP A 157 -12.73 -19.22 -37.01
CA ASP A 157 -11.52 -18.89 -37.74
C ASP A 157 -10.29 -18.80 -36.80
N GLY A 158 -9.10 -18.72 -37.39
CA GLY A 158 -7.85 -18.69 -36.64
C GLY A 158 -7.58 -17.32 -36.01
N VAL A 159 -7.37 -17.29 -34.69
CA VAL A 159 -7.11 -16.05 -33.94
C VAL A 159 -5.63 -15.82 -33.60
N GLN A 160 -4.81 -16.87 -33.58
CA GLN A 160 -3.44 -16.80 -33.07
C GLN A 160 -2.53 -15.86 -33.90
N ASP A 161 -2.43 -16.11 -35.21
CA ASP A 161 -1.52 -15.36 -36.08
C ASP A 161 -1.94 -13.91 -36.27
N VAL A 162 -3.24 -13.65 -36.34
CA VAL A 162 -3.77 -12.30 -36.48
C VAL A 162 -3.59 -11.50 -35.19
N SER A 163 -3.80 -12.11 -34.03
CA SER A 163 -3.56 -11.46 -32.74
C SER A 163 -2.08 -11.19 -32.52
N ALA A 164 -1.20 -12.12 -32.94
CA ALA A 164 0.25 -11.88 -32.92
C ALA A 164 0.65 -10.68 -33.78
N ARG A 165 0.10 -10.56 -34.99
CA ARG A 165 0.34 -9.38 -35.86
C ARG A 165 -0.20 -8.09 -35.25
N ALA A 166 -1.36 -8.13 -34.62
CA ALA A 166 -1.92 -6.98 -33.91
C ALA A 166 -1.01 -6.51 -32.76
N ARG A 167 -0.51 -7.45 -31.93
CA ARG A 167 0.45 -7.16 -30.86
C ARG A 167 1.77 -6.60 -31.40
N GLN A 168 2.31 -7.17 -32.49
CA GLN A 168 3.52 -6.66 -33.14
C GLN A 168 3.33 -5.24 -33.71
N ALA A 169 2.13 -4.92 -34.20
CA ALA A 169 1.78 -3.56 -34.62
C ALA A 169 1.73 -2.55 -33.44
N GLY A 170 1.84 -3.03 -32.20
CA GLY A 170 1.76 -2.22 -30.98
C GLY A 170 0.35 -1.93 -30.53
N ILE A 171 -0.60 -2.79 -30.91
CA ILE A 171 -1.97 -2.75 -30.40
C ILE A 171 -2.01 -3.65 -29.17
N GLU A 172 -2.34 -3.08 -28.02
CA GLU A 172 -2.57 -3.79 -26.78
C GLU A 172 -3.97 -4.38 -26.80
N ILE A 173 -4.11 -5.69 -26.54
CA ILE A 173 -5.38 -6.41 -26.71
C ILE A 173 -5.83 -6.95 -25.37
N PHE A 174 -7.02 -6.52 -24.93
CA PHE A 174 -7.75 -7.10 -23.81
C PHE A 174 -8.80 -8.07 -24.36
N ALA A 175 -8.79 -9.32 -23.90
CA ALA A 175 -9.74 -10.34 -24.31
C ALA A 175 -10.70 -10.66 -23.16
N ILE A 176 -11.98 -10.35 -23.36
CA ILE A 176 -13.07 -10.59 -22.42
C ILE A 176 -13.91 -11.75 -22.94
N GLY A 177 -13.88 -12.84 -22.21
CA GLY A 177 -14.71 -14.00 -22.45
C GLY A 177 -15.96 -14.00 -21.58
N VAL A 178 -17.12 -14.28 -22.17
CA VAL A 178 -18.40 -14.35 -21.45
C VAL A 178 -19.01 -15.74 -21.57
N GLY A 179 -19.49 -16.31 -20.47
CA GLY A 179 -20.22 -17.58 -20.51
C GLY A 179 -19.30 -18.78 -20.83
N ARG A 180 -19.53 -19.48 -21.95
CA ARG A 180 -18.82 -20.74 -22.27
C ARG A 180 -17.76 -20.54 -23.34
N VAL A 181 -16.74 -19.75 -22.99
CA VAL A 181 -15.58 -19.46 -23.84
C VAL A 181 -14.40 -20.37 -23.52
N ASP A 182 -13.53 -20.63 -24.50
CA ASP A 182 -12.28 -21.35 -24.28
C ASP A 182 -11.16 -20.38 -23.83
N MET A 183 -10.66 -20.59 -22.61
CA MET A 183 -9.58 -19.79 -22.04
C MET A 183 -8.28 -19.90 -22.85
N HIS A 184 -8.04 -21.02 -23.53
CA HIS A 184 -6.87 -21.13 -24.40
C HIS A 184 -6.95 -20.13 -25.55
N THR A 185 -8.12 -20.03 -26.19
CA THR A 185 -8.37 -19.06 -27.25
C THR A 185 -8.22 -17.61 -26.77
N LEU A 186 -8.76 -17.26 -25.60
CA LEU A 186 -8.61 -15.90 -25.06
C LEU A 186 -7.16 -15.53 -24.82
N ARG A 187 -6.37 -16.46 -24.29
CA ARG A 187 -4.93 -16.27 -24.08
C ARG A 187 -4.16 -16.12 -25.40
N GLN A 188 -4.61 -16.74 -26.48
CA GLN A 188 -4.03 -16.52 -27.81
C GLN A 188 -4.33 -15.12 -28.36
N ILE A 189 -5.47 -14.52 -27.98
CA ILE A 189 -5.91 -13.19 -28.41
C ILE A 189 -5.21 -12.08 -27.62
N ALA A 190 -5.21 -12.17 -26.30
CA ALA A 190 -4.77 -11.11 -25.40
C ALA A 190 -3.27 -10.78 -25.49
N SER A 191 -2.90 -9.57 -25.05
CA SER A 191 -1.50 -9.17 -24.81
C SER A 191 -0.94 -9.78 -23.53
N GLU A 192 0.39 -9.79 -23.40
CA GLU A 192 1.07 -10.11 -22.15
C GLU A 192 1.19 -8.85 -21.26
N PRO A 193 1.14 -8.98 -19.91
CA PRO A 193 0.91 -10.22 -19.16
C PRO A 193 -0.56 -10.66 -19.21
N LEU A 194 -0.79 -11.97 -19.37
CA LEU A 194 -2.15 -12.53 -19.52
C LEU A 194 -3.08 -12.24 -18.34
N ASP A 195 -2.54 -12.16 -17.12
CA ASP A 195 -3.34 -11.90 -15.91
C ASP A 195 -3.99 -10.50 -15.93
N ASP A 196 -3.38 -9.54 -16.64
CA ASP A 196 -3.93 -8.19 -16.80
C ASP A 196 -4.87 -8.09 -18.00
N HIS A 197 -4.67 -8.90 -19.03
CA HIS A 197 -5.31 -8.75 -20.35
C HIS A 197 -6.38 -9.79 -20.68
N VAL A 198 -6.54 -10.84 -19.88
CA VAL A 198 -7.58 -11.84 -20.06
C VAL A 198 -8.57 -11.74 -18.91
N ASP A 199 -9.83 -11.47 -19.23
CA ASP A 199 -10.93 -11.50 -18.28
C ASP A 199 -11.96 -12.55 -18.68
N TYR A 200 -12.52 -13.21 -17.67
CA TYR A 200 -13.61 -14.15 -17.83
C TYR A 200 -14.76 -13.76 -16.91
N VAL A 201 -15.98 -13.74 -17.46
CA VAL A 201 -17.21 -13.58 -16.68
C VAL A 201 -18.19 -14.68 -17.02
N GLU A 202 -18.84 -15.22 -16.00
CA GLU A 202 -19.77 -16.35 -16.16
C GLU A 202 -21.04 -15.99 -16.96
N SER A 203 -21.40 -14.70 -16.99
CA SER A 203 -22.54 -14.20 -17.77
C SER A 203 -22.41 -12.70 -18.08
N TYR A 204 -23.14 -12.26 -19.10
CA TYR A 204 -23.24 -10.86 -19.49
C TYR A 204 -23.84 -9.96 -18.41
N SER A 205 -24.63 -10.49 -17.46
CA SER A 205 -25.11 -9.72 -16.31
C SER A 205 -23.99 -9.23 -15.38
N VAL A 206 -22.83 -9.89 -15.42
CA VAL A 206 -21.69 -9.60 -14.55
C VAL A 206 -20.59 -8.82 -15.30
N ILE A 207 -20.70 -8.65 -16.62
CA ILE A 207 -19.69 -7.98 -17.44
C ILE A 207 -19.47 -6.51 -17.03
N GLU A 208 -20.50 -5.86 -16.48
CA GLU A 208 -20.41 -4.50 -15.93
C GLU A 208 -19.43 -4.41 -14.74
N LYS A 209 -19.10 -5.52 -14.05
CA LYS A 209 -18.07 -5.51 -13.00
C LYS A 209 -16.68 -5.21 -13.54
N LEU A 210 -16.44 -5.48 -14.82
CA LEU A 210 -15.16 -5.15 -15.47
C LEU A 210 -15.02 -3.67 -15.77
N THR A 211 -16.09 -2.88 -15.67
CA THR A 211 -16.03 -1.42 -15.91
C THR A 211 -14.98 -0.76 -15.02
N HIS A 212 -14.90 -1.14 -13.74
CA HIS A 212 -13.92 -0.55 -12.82
C HIS A 212 -12.48 -0.88 -13.25
N LYS A 213 -12.22 -2.13 -13.65
CA LYS A 213 -10.90 -2.57 -14.15
C LYS A 213 -10.44 -1.71 -15.33
N PHE A 214 -11.31 -1.49 -16.32
CA PHE A 214 -10.96 -0.68 -17.49
C PHE A 214 -10.87 0.80 -17.17
N GLN A 215 -11.67 1.31 -16.24
CA GLN A 215 -11.51 2.67 -15.74
C GLN A 215 -10.12 2.83 -15.10
N GLU A 216 -9.69 1.92 -14.23
CA GLU A 216 -8.37 1.96 -13.61
C GLU A 216 -7.24 1.78 -14.63
N ALA A 217 -7.37 0.85 -15.58
CA ALA A 217 -6.36 0.56 -16.60
C ALA A 217 -6.10 1.74 -17.54
N PHE A 218 -7.14 2.50 -17.91
CA PHE A 218 -7.00 3.64 -18.82
C PHE A 218 -6.76 4.95 -18.10
N CYS A 219 -7.07 5.03 -16.81
CA CYS A 219 -6.94 6.27 -16.06
C CYS A 219 -5.53 6.49 -15.53
N VAL A 220 -4.88 7.55 -16.01
CA VAL A 220 -3.55 7.97 -15.54
C VAL A 220 -3.67 8.84 -14.29
N VAL A 221 -4.79 9.53 -14.13
CA VAL A 221 -5.13 10.26 -12.91
C VAL A 221 -6.65 10.21 -12.80
N SER A 222 -7.23 9.27 -12.08
CA SER A 222 -8.58 9.42 -11.51
C SER A 222 -8.36 9.88 -10.10
N ASP A 223 -8.68 11.13 -9.81
CA ASP A 223 -8.77 11.56 -8.42
C ASP A 223 -10.01 10.90 -7.80
N LEU A 224 -9.89 9.61 -7.43
CA LEU A 224 -10.93 8.82 -6.81
C LEU A 224 -11.39 9.48 -5.49
N CYS A 225 -10.49 10.22 -4.84
CA CYS A 225 -10.82 11.03 -3.67
C CYS A 225 -11.77 12.20 -3.98
N ALA A 226 -11.70 12.78 -5.18
CA ALA A 226 -12.64 13.81 -5.63
C ALA A 226 -14.03 13.27 -5.98
N THR A 227 -14.17 11.96 -6.24
CA THR A 227 -15.47 11.33 -6.54
C THR A 227 -16.32 11.14 -5.29
N GLY A 228 -15.68 11.00 -4.12
CA GLY A 228 -16.34 10.63 -2.87
C GLY A 228 -16.81 9.17 -2.80
N ASP A 229 -16.53 8.36 -3.83
CA ASP A 229 -16.80 6.93 -3.88
C ASP A 229 -15.55 6.17 -3.42
N HIS A 230 -15.19 6.37 -2.16
CA HIS A 230 -14.03 5.74 -1.54
C HIS A 230 -14.32 5.39 -0.08
N ASP A 231 -13.71 4.32 0.41
CA ASP A 231 -14.00 3.78 1.74
C ASP A 231 -13.06 4.31 2.83
N CYS A 232 -12.29 5.37 2.57
CA CYS A 232 -11.38 5.96 3.54
C CYS A 232 -12.12 6.65 4.68
N GLU A 233 -11.80 6.28 5.92
CA GLU A 233 -12.42 6.87 7.11
C GLU A 233 -12.09 8.37 7.27
N GLN A 234 -10.86 8.79 6.94
CA GLN A 234 -10.38 10.14 7.25
C GLN A 234 -9.84 10.91 6.04
N ILE A 235 -8.71 10.49 5.47
CA ILE A 235 -8.06 11.16 4.33
C ILE A 235 -8.02 10.17 3.18
N CYS A 236 -8.37 10.64 1.99
CA CYS A 236 -8.17 9.92 0.75
C CYS A 236 -7.06 10.64 -0.03
N ILE A 237 -6.05 9.89 -0.44
CA ILE A 237 -4.95 10.36 -1.29
C ILE A 237 -5.07 9.69 -2.65
N SER A 238 -5.29 10.50 -3.68
CA SER A 238 -5.44 10.00 -5.03
C SER A 238 -4.10 9.59 -5.63
N THR A 239 -4.10 8.41 -6.24
CA THR A 239 -2.97 7.86 -6.99
C THR A 239 -3.42 7.57 -8.43
N PRO A 240 -2.49 7.49 -9.41
CA PRO A 240 -2.83 7.06 -10.77
C PRO A 240 -3.64 5.76 -10.78
N GLY A 241 -4.90 5.82 -11.20
CA GLY A 241 -5.82 4.68 -11.28
C GLY A 241 -6.26 4.06 -9.94
N SER A 242 -5.97 4.66 -8.78
CA SER A 242 -6.36 4.11 -7.46
C SER A 242 -6.40 5.19 -6.37
N TYR A 243 -6.78 4.85 -5.15
CA TYR A 243 -6.61 5.73 -4.00
C TYR A 243 -5.98 4.98 -2.84
N LYS A 244 -5.31 5.72 -1.97
CA LYS A 244 -4.84 5.22 -0.68
C LYS A 244 -5.53 6.00 0.41
N CYS A 245 -6.00 5.29 1.41
CA CYS A 245 -6.47 5.93 2.61
C CYS A 245 -5.27 6.34 3.45
N ALA A 246 -5.37 7.53 4.01
CA ALA A 246 -4.45 8.04 5.01
C ALA A 246 -5.28 8.54 6.18
N CYS A 247 -4.59 8.78 7.28
CA CYS A 247 -5.22 9.22 8.50
C CYS A 247 -4.72 10.62 8.84
N LYS A 248 -5.56 11.39 9.53
CA LYS A 248 -5.18 12.70 10.05
C LYS A 248 -4.07 12.54 11.07
N GLU A 249 -3.33 13.61 11.32
CA GLU A 249 -2.28 13.61 12.32
C GLU A 249 -2.80 13.07 13.66
N GLY A 250 -2.08 12.09 14.22
CA GLY A 250 -2.51 11.37 15.42
C GLY A 250 -3.39 10.14 15.16
N PHE A 251 -3.51 9.63 13.93
CA PHE A 251 -4.21 8.39 13.58
C PHE A 251 -3.37 7.49 12.64
N THR A 252 -3.34 6.18 12.88
CA THR A 252 -2.68 5.15 12.06
C THR A 252 -3.71 4.40 11.23
N LEU A 253 -3.41 4.16 9.97
CA LEU A 253 -4.24 3.33 9.11
C LEU A 253 -4.18 1.87 9.58
N ASN A 254 -5.34 1.28 9.81
CA ASN A 254 -5.50 -0.09 10.26
C ASN A 254 -5.10 -1.09 9.16
N SER A 255 -4.99 -2.36 9.53
CA SER A 255 -4.65 -3.46 8.61
C SER A 255 -5.67 -3.67 7.48
N ASP A 256 -6.86 -3.10 7.58
CA ASP A 256 -7.86 -3.10 6.51
C ASP A 256 -7.56 -2.09 5.39
N GLY A 257 -6.56 -1.23 5.59
CA GLY A 257 -6.14 -0.20 4.64
C GLY A 257 -7.17 0.92 4.43
N LYS A 258 -8.18 1.03 5.29
CA LYS A 258 -9.35 1.92 5.12
C LYS A 258 -9.70 2.71 6.37
N THR A 259 -9.67 2.07 7.54
CA THR A 259 -10.02 2.68 8.83
C THR A 259 -8.79 3.18 9.57
N CYS A 260 -9.00 4.14 10.46
CA CYS A 260 -7.97 4.87 11.17
C CYS A 260 -8.16 4.67 12.68
N SER A 261 -7.25 3.95 13.32
CA SER A 261 -7.17 3.96 14.79
C SER A 261 -6.35 5.15 15.23
N ALA A 262 -6.68 5.75 16.36
CA ALA A 262 -5.83 6.79 16.94
C ALA A 262 -4.39 6.26 17.09
N CYS A 263 -3.42 6.95 16.47
CA CYS A 263 -2.01 6.73 16.64
C CYS A 263 -1.78 6.85 18.13
N SER A 264 -1.47 5.73 18.75
CA SER A 264 -0.82 5.77 20.05
C SER A 264 0.69 6.08 19.87
N GLY A 265 1.14 6.62 18.72
CA GLY A 265 2.56 6.65 18.30
C GLY A 265 2.78 7.17 16.87
N GLY A 266 2.71 8.45 16.48
CA GLY A 266 3.70 9.49 16.76
C GLY A 266 3.80 10.54 15.65
N SER A 267 3.16 11.67 15.88
CA SER A 267 3.74 13.02 15.67
C SER A 267 3.42 13.70 17.01
N GLY A 268 4.36 13.67 17.96
CA GLY A 268 4.07 14.05 19.36
C GLY A 268 3.37 12.98 20.23
N SER A 269 3.64 11.68 20.03
CA SER A 269 3.07 10.64 20.89
C SER A 269 3.83 10.48 22.20
N ALA A 270 3.17 10.80 23.29
CA ALA A 270 3.54 10.38 24.62
C ALA A 270 3.87 8.86 24.67
N LEU A 271 4.88 8.47 25.47
CA LEU A 271 5.23 7.08 25.77
C LEU A 271 5.54 6.93 27.27
N ASP A 272 5.02 5.89 27.92
CA ASP A 272 5.41 5.53 29.29
C ASP A 272 6.29 4.26 29.25
N LEU A 273 7.58 4.43 29.54
CA LEU A 273 8.58 3.35 29.54
C LEU A 273 9.00 3.00 30.96
N VAL A 274 8.92 1.73 31.35
CA VAL A 274 9.43 1.26 32.65
C VAL A 274 10.46 0.15 32.45
N PHE A 275 11.63 0.32 33.06
CA PHE A 275 12.66 -0.71 33.14
C PHE A 275 12.46 -1.57 34.39
N LEU A 276 12.52 -2.89 34.24
CA LEU A 276 12.62 -3.87 35.32
C LEU A 276 14.01 -4.49 35.24
N ILE A 277 14.86 -4.15 36.18
CA ILE A 277 16.28 -4.49 36.15
C ILE A 277 16.61 -5.50 37.26
N ASP A 278 17.09 -6.67 36.85
CA ASP A 278 17.64 -7.66 37.76
C ASP A 278 18.93 -7.15 38.42
N GLY A 279 18.89 -7.02 39.75
CA GLY A 279 20.00 -6.68 40.63
C GLY A 279 20.39 -7.83 41.54
N SER A 280 20.07 -9.07 41.16
CA SER A 280 20.40 -10.30 41.89
C SER A 280 21.89 -10.59 41.92
N LYS A 281 22.30 -11.46 42.84
CA LYS A 281 23.70 -11.86 43.06
C LYS A 281 24.39 -12.41 41.81
N SER A 282 23.65 -13.09 40.93
CA SER A 282 24.18 -13.74 39.73
C SER A 282 24.75 -12.74 38.73
N VAL A 283 24.17 -11.52 38.68
CA VAL A 283 24.58 -10.48 37.74
C VAL A 283 26.03 -10.09 37.99
N ARG A 284 26.44 -9.95 39.25
CA ARG A 284 27.74 -9.43 39.72
C ARG A 284 27.91 -7.91 39.54
N PRO A 285 28.65 -7.23 40.43
CA PRO A 285 28.82 -5.78 40.40
C PRO A 285 29.38 -5.23 39.08
N GLU A 286 30.37 -5.92 38.49
CA GLU A 286 31.02 -5.50 37.25
C GLU A 286 30.08 -5.49 36.04
N ASN A 287 29.17 -6.46 35.97
CA ASN A 287 28.17 -6.54 34.92
C ASN A 287 27.01 -5.58 35.19
N PHE A 288 26.68 -5.32 36.46
CA PHE A 288 25.66 -4.34 36.81
C PHE A 288 26.00 -2.93 36.29
N GLU A 289 27.28 -2.57 36.24
CA GLU A 289 27.74 -1.34 35.58
C GLU A 289 27.51 -1.36 34.06
N LEU A 290 27.55 -2.52 33.41
CA LEU A 290 27.17 -2.67 31.99
C LEU A 290 25.65 -2.52 31.80
N VAL A 291 24.85 -2.99 32.75
CA VAL A 291 23.39 -2.80 32.75
C VAL A 291 23.03 -1.32 32.89
N LYS A 292 23.69 -0.58 33.79
CA LYS A 292 23.53 0.88 33.89
C LYS A 292 23.87 1.58 32.57
N LYS A 293 24.94 1.15 31.89
CA LYS A 293 25.30 1.68 30.55
C LYS A 293 24.23 1.37 29.50
N PHE A 294 23.67 0.16 29.52
CA PHE A 294 22.57 -0.24 28.64
C PHE A 294 21.32 0.62 28.83
N ILE A 295 20.92 0.88 30.07
CA ILE A 295 19.78 1.77 30.37
C ILE A 295 20.07 3.18 29.84
N ASN A 296 21.25 3.72 30.13
CA ASN A 296 21.65 5.05 29.65
C ASN A 296 21.69 5.13 28.11
N GLN A 297 22.08 4.05 27.43
CA GLN A 297 22.06 3.96 25.98
C GLN A 297 20.63 4.06 25.44
N ILE A 298 19.65 3.37 26.03
CA ILE A 298 18.24 3.46 25.61
C ILE A 298 17.68 4.85 25.91
N VAL A 299 17.89 5.38 27.12
CA VAL A 299 17.44 6.72 27.51
C VAL A 299 17.97 7.80 26.56
N GLU A 300 19.18 7.62 26.02
CA GLU A 300 19.75 8.58 25.07
C GLU A 300 18.94 8.72 23.78
N SER A 301 18.33 7.61 23.32
CA SER A 301 17.53 7.59 22.10
C SER A 301 16.11 8.17 22.24
N LEU A 302 15.64 8.40 23.47
CA LEU A 302 14.26 8.83 23.74
C LEU A 302 14.15 10.35 23.84
N GLU A 303 13.05 10.95 23.40
CA GLU A 303 12.74 12.36 23.71
C GLU A 303 12.01 12.46 25.06
N VAL A 304 12.78 12.64 26.13
CA VAL A 304 12.23 12.69 27.50
C VAL A 304 11.66 14.07 27.80
N SER A 305 10.35 14.13 28.04
CA SER A 305 9.65 15.32 28.52
C SER A 305 8.28 14.93 29.11
N GLU A 306 7.58 15.88 29.73
CA GLU A 306 6.23 15.62 30.26
C GLU A 306 5.22 15.21 29.18
N LYS A 307 5.41 15.73 27.96
CA LYS A 307 4.50 15.54 26.82
C LYS A 307 4.89 14.34 25.95
N GLN A 308 6.15 13.89 26.01
CA GLN A 308 6.68 12.82 25.18
C GLN A 308 7.00 11.59 26.03
N ALA A 309 8.25 11.12 26.08
CA ALA A 309 8.61 9.94 26.84
C ALA A 309 8.74 10.24 28.35
N GLN A 310 8.03 9.48 29.17
CA GLN A 310 8.27 9.38 30.61
C GLN A 310 8.93 8.04 30.92
N VAL A 311 9.96 8.06 31.77
CA VAL A 311 10.76 6.87 32.10
C VAL A 311 10.67 6.58 33.59
N GLY A 312 10.31 5.35 33.94
CA GLY A 312 10.36 4.79 35.28
C GLY A 312 11.39 3.66 35.34
N LEU A 313 11.88 3.38 36.54
CA LEU A 313 12.87 2.31 36.74
C LEU A 313 12.62 1.59 38.07
N VAL A 314 12.54 0.27 37.96
CA VAL A 314 12.38 -0.67 39.05
C VAL A 314 13.55 -1.62 39.02
N GLN A 315 14.24 -1.77 40.16
CA GLN A 315 15.23 -2.80 40.37
C GLN A 315 14.61 -3.94 41.18
N TYR A 316 14.96 -5.19 40.89
CA TYR A 316 14.47 -6.32 41.66
C TYR A 316 15.57 -7.33 41.98
N SER A 317 15.38 -8.05 43.08
CA SER A 317 16.16 -9.23 43.46
C SER A 317 15.25 -10.17 44.27
N SER A 318 15.54 -10.44 45.55
CA SER A 318 14.57 -11.06 46.48
C SER A 318 13.45 -10.11 46.91
N SER A 319 13.57 -8.82 46.60
CA SER A 319 12.55 -7.80 46.81
C SER A 319 12.55 -6.83 45.63
N VAL A 320 11.44 -6.13 45.43
CA VAL A 320 11.30 -5.10 44.39
C VAL A 320 11.56 -3.72 44.99
N ARG A 321 12.37 -2.91 44.33
CA ARG A 321 12.69 -1.52 44.71
C ARG A 321 12.44 -0.59 43.54
N GLN A 322 11.51 0.36 43.69
CA GLN A 322 11.35 1.46 42.75
C GLN A 322 12.50 2.45 42.93
N GLU A 323 13.34 2.62 41.91
CA GLU A 323 14.40 3.63 41.91
C GLU A 323 13.81 5.01 41.62
N PHE A 324 12.86 5.09 40.69
CA PHE A 324 12.03 6.26 40.44
C PHE A 324 10.77 5.90 39.63
N PRO A 325 9.60 6.52 39.92
CA PRO A 325 8.38 6.38 39.12
C PRO A 325 8.45 7.15 37.80
N LEU A 326 7.44 6.94 36.94
CA LEU A 326 7.25 7.73 35.74
C LEU A 326 7.03 9.21 36.10
N GLY A 327 7.53 10.11 35.25
CA GLY A 327 7.35 11.55 35.39
C GLY A 327 8.18 12.22 36.49
N GLN A 328 8.90 11.47 37.33
CA GLN A 328 9.79 12.06 38.36
C GLN A 328 10.88 12.93 37.72
N PHE A 329 11.51 12.44 36.64
CA PHE A 329 12.56 13.16 35.92
C PHE A 329 12.04 13.58 34.54
N LYS A 330 12.26 14.86 34.21
CA LYS A 330 11.75 15.48 32.97
C LYS A 330 12.80 15.65 31.89
N ASN A 331 14.04 15.22 32.15
CA ASN A 331 15.14 15.32 31.21
C ASN A 331 16.09 14.13 31.35
N LYS A 332 16.83 13.85 30.26
CA LYS A 332 17.76 12.71 30.18
C LYS A 332 18.90 12.80 31.21
N LYS A 333 19.37 14.02 31.50
CA LYS A 333 20.52 14.25 32.39
C LYS A 333 20.24 13.74 33.80
N ASP A 334 19.05 14.03 34.32
CA ASP A 334 18.65 13.62 35.67
C ASP A 334 18.39 12.12 35.76
N ILE A 335 17.78 11.52 34.72
CA ILE A 335 17.62 10.06 34.63
C ILE A 335 18.99 9.38 34.67
N LYS A 336 19.95 9.82 33.83
CA LYS A 336 21.30 9.25 33.81
C LYS A 336 22.03 9.41 35.16
N ALA A 337 21.83 10.55 35.83
CA ALA A 337 22.38 10.78 37.16
C ALA A 337 21.77 9.86 38.22
N ALA A 338 20.47 9.59 38.15
CA ALA A 338 19.78 8.63 39.01
C ALA A 338 20.26 7.19 38.75
N VAL A 339 20.34 6.79 37.48
CA VAL A 339 20.85 5.46 37.08
C VAL A 339 22.27 5.23 37.58
N LYS A 340 23.14 6.24 37.50
CA LYS A 340 24.52 6.16 38.03
C LYS A 340 24.55 5.87 39.54
N LYS A 341 23.60 6.41 40.31
CA LYS A 341 23.51 6.26 41.77
C LYS A 341 22.84 4.96 42.23
N MET A 342 22.28 4.16 41.32
CA MET A 342 21.64 2.89 41.69
C MET A 342 22.62 1.97 42.43
N ALA A 343 22.20 1.52 43.61
CA ALA A 343 22.93 0.54 44.42
C ALA A 343 22.54 -0.89 44.01
N TYR A 344 23.51 -1.78 43.94
CA TYR A 344 23.30 -3.20 43.64
C TYR A 344 22.66 -3.94 44.85
N MET A 345 21.79 -4.94 44.62
CA MET A 345 20.99 -5.59 45.68
C MET A 345 21.52 -6.95 46.15
N GLU A 346 22.20 -7.72 45.28
CA GLU A 346 22.96 -8.95 45.57
C GLU A 346 22.18 -10.16 46.13
N LYS A 347 20.84 -10.18 46.02
CA LYS A 347 20.00 -11.29 46.55
C LYS A 347 19.49 -12.22 45.43
N GLY A 348 18.35 -12.90 45.64
CA GLY A 348 17.74 -13.81 44.66
C GLY A 348 17.11 -13.09 43.46
N THR A 349 16.33 -13.81 42.65
CA THR A 349 15.76 -13.32 41.38
C THR A 349 14.25 -13.59 41.34
N MET A 350 13.44 -12.61 41.78
CA MET A 350 11.97 -12.72 41.82
C MET A 350 11.33 -11.91 40.67
N THR A 351 11.50 -12.39 39.44
CA THR A 351 11.02 -11.72 38.23
C THR A 351 9.49 -11.64 38.18
N GLY A 352 8.79 -12.64 38.70
CA GLY A 352 7.32 -12.67 38.77
C GLY A 352 6.77 -11.56 39.66
N GLN A 353 7.36 -11.36 40.84
CA GLN A 353 7.04 -10.23 41.72
C GLN A 353 7.32 -8.87 41.06
N ALA A 354 8.41 -8.76 40.30
CA ALA A 354 8.74 -7.53 39.60
C ALA A 354 7.70 -7.21 38.50
N LEU A 355 7.28 -8.20 37.71
CA LEU A 355 6.20 -8.06 36.73
C LEU A 355 4.87 -7.70 37.39
N LYS A 356 4.55 -8.30 38.53
CA LYS A 356 3.35 -7.93 39.30
C LYS A 356 3.43 -6.48 39.76
N TYR A 357 4.58 -6.04 40.25
CA TYR A 357 4.78 -4.65 40.67
C TYR A 357 4.64 -3.68 39.49
N LEU A 358 5.15 -4.03 38.31
CA LEU A 358 4.98 -3.24 37.08
C LEU A 358 3.50 -3.00 36.78
N VAL A 359 2.70 -4.08 36.80
CA VAL A 359 1.27 -4.03 36.49
C VAL A 359 0.47 -3.30 37.55
N ASP A 360 0.66 -3.65 38.81
CA ASP A 360 -0.18 -3.17 39.91
C ASP A 360 0.24 -1.77 40.38
N ASN A 361 1.51 -1.36 40.17
CA ASN A 361 2.05 -0.10 40.70
C ASN A 361 2.68 0.78 39.61
N SER A 362 3.70 0.31 38.88
CA SER A 362 4.51 1.20 38.04
C SER A 362 3.73 1.85 36.90
N PHE A 363 2.78 1.12 36.29
CA PHE A 363 1.87 1.66 35.27
C PHE A 363 0.55 2.21 35.83
N SER A 364 0.48 2.47 37.14
CA SER A 364 -0.67 3.16 37.75
C SER A 364 -0.55 4.68 37.59
N ILE A 365 -1.70 5.36 37.57
CA ILE A 365 -1.78 6.82 37.50
C ILE A 365 -1.06 7.47 38.71
N ALA A 366 -1.12 6.83 39.88
CA ALA A 366 -0.45 7.30 41.08
C ALA A 366 1.09 7.32 40.95
N ASN A 367 1.65 6.48 40.08
CA ASN A 367 3.09 6.44 39.78
C ASN A 367 3.43 7.10 38.43
N GLY A 368 2.58 8.00 37.95
CA GLY A 368 2.86 8.87 36.81
C GLY A 368 2.45 8.31 35.45
N ALA A 369 1.85 7.13 35.38
CA ALA A 369 1.37 6.59 34.11
C ALA A 369 0.21 7.42 33.56
N ARG A 370 0.28 7.76 32.28
CA ARG A 370 -0.70 8.60 31.60
C ARG A 370 -1.81 7.74 30.97
N PRO A 371 -3.10 8.13 31.12
CA PRO A 371 -4.20 7.47 30.43
C PRO A 371 -4.04 7.57 28.90
N GLY A 372 -4.35 6.49 28.17
CA GLY A 372 -4.29 6.47 26.70
C GLY A 372 -2.88 6.50 26.10
N VAL A 373 -1.83 6.57 26.93
CA VAL A 373 -0.44 6.55 26.50
C VAL A 373 0.08 5.11 26.48
N PRO A 374 0.77 4.67 25.41
CA PRO A 374 1.38 3.34 25.35
C PRO A 374 2.29 3.06 26.53
N LYS A 375 2.22 1.82 27.01
CA LYS A 375 3.00 1.33 28.15
C LYS A 375 3.97 0.28 27.65
N VAL A 376 5.25 0.54 27.86
CA VAL A 376 6.34 -0.32 27.39
C VAL A 376 7.17 -0.77 28.59
N GLY A 377 7.19 -2.07 28.84
CA GLY A 377 8.02 -2.68 29.88
C GLY A 377 9.26 -3.32 29.27
N ILE A 378 10.44 -3.02 29.81
CA ILE A 378 11.70 -3.71 29.43
C ILE A 378 12.19 -4.49 30.65
N VAL A 379 12.13 -5.82 30.56
CA VAL A 379 12.63 -6.72 31.60
C VAL A 379 14.05 -7.15 31.24
N PHE A 380 14.97 -6.98 32.18
CA PHE A 380 16.35 -7.44 32.07
C PHE A 380 16.63 -8.47 33.16
N THR A 381 17.09 -9.68 32.79
CA THR A 381 17.44 -10.75 33.73
C THR A 381 18.66 -11.55 33.28
N ASP A 382 19.41 -12.11 34.23
CA ASP A 382 20.60 -12.92 33.93
C ASP A 382 20.48 -14.41 34.31
N GLY A 383 19.31 -14.81 34.79
CA GLY A 383 19.08 -16.14 35.34
C GLY A 383 17.61 -16.54 35.36
N ARG A 384 17.36 -17.74 35.87
CA ARG A 384 16.01 -18.29 36.06
C ARG A 384 15.29 -17.59 37.21
N SER A 385 14.02 -17.26 37.03
CA SER A 385 13.19 -16.75 38.13
C SER A 385 12.99 -17.80 39.23
N GLN A 386 12.93 -17.34 40.49
CA GLN A 386 12.67 -18.17 41.67
C GLN A 386 11.18 -18.20 42.06
N ASP A 387 10.33 -17.54 41.27
CA ASP A 387 8.88 -17.48 41.41
C ASP A 387 8.17 -17.64 40.05
N TYR A 388 6.84 -17.79 40.08
CA TYR A 388 6.03 -17.95 38.87
C TYR A 388 5.84 -16.62 38.14
N ILE A 389 6.20 -16.60 36.86
CA ILE A 389 6.11 -15.40 36.00
C ILE A 389 4.85 -15.35 35.14
N THR A 390 4.23 -16.51 34.86
CA THR A 390 3.18 -16.72 33.85
C THR A 390 2.00 -15.78 34.01
N ASP A 391 1.37 -15.77 35.18
CA ASP A 391 0.16 -14.98 35.40
C ASP A 391 0.42 -13.47 35.29
N ALA A 392 1.58 -13.02 35.79
CA ALA A 392 1.95 -11.60 35.76
C ALA A 392 2.31 -11.15 34.34
N ALA A 393 3.08 -11.96 33.59
CA ALA A 393 3.42 -11.70 32.19
C ALA A 393 2.17 -11.69 31.31
N LYS A 394 1.27 -12.67 31.47
CA LYS A 394 -0.01 -12.73 30.76
C LYS A 394 -0.87 -11.51 31.08
N LYS A 395 -1.02 -11.15 32.36
CA LYS A 395 -1.79 -9.97 32.78
C LYS A 395 -1.23 -8.67 32.19
N ALA A 396 0.10 -8.51 32.12
CA ALA A 396 0.71 -7.34 31.49
C ALA A 396 0.33 -7.24 30.00
N LYS A 397 0.41 -8.36 29.27
CA LYS A 397 0.05 -8.42 27.84
C LYS A 397 -1.45 -8.21 27.61
N ASP A 398 -2.31 -8.81 28.43
CA ASP A 398 -3.77 -8.66 28.37
C ASP A 398 -4.21 -7.20 28.61
N LEU A 399 -3.43 -6.43 29.39
CA LEU A 399 -3.64 -4.99 29.61
C LEU A 399 -3.07 -4.11 28.48
N GLY A 400 -2.53 -4.71 27.41
CA GLY A 400 -1.99 -4.00 26.26
C GLY A 400 -0.60 -3.41 26.48
N PHE A 401 0.15 -3.87 27.48
CA PHE A 401 1.53 -3.43 27.68
C PHE A 401 2.44 -4.14 26.67
N ARG A 402 3.27 -3.37 25.97
CA ARG A 402 4.28 -3.91 25.07
C ARG A 402 5.51 -4.29 25.88
N MET A 403 5.75 -5.60 25.99
CA MET A 403 6.78 -6.17 26.86
C MET A 403 7.98 -6.62 26.04
N PHE A 404 9.17 -6.13 26.39
CA PHE A 404 10.44 -6.59 25.89
C PHE A 404 11.18 -7.36 26.97
N ALA A 405 11.78 -8.51 26.62
CA ALA A 405 12.56 -9.33 27.52
C ALA A 405 14.01 -9.43 27.05
N VAL A 406 14.96 -9.14 27.94
CA VAL A 406 16.39 -9.17 27.67
C VAL A 406 17.05 -10.12 28.66
N GLY A 407 17.50 -11.25 28.15
CA GLY A 407 18.27 -12.24 28.89
C GLY A 407 19.76 -12.13 28.59
N VAL A 408 20.58 -12.27 29.64
CA VAL A 408 22.03 -12.35 29.48
C VAL A 408 22.60 -13.55 30.26
N GLY A 409 23.63 -14.21 29.74
CA GLY A 409 24.32 -15.27 30.46
C GLY A 409 23.45 -16.50 30.64
N ASN A 410 22.99 -16.78 31.87
CA ASN A 410 22.25 -18.00 32.22
C ASN A 410 20.72 -17.79 32.23
N ALA A 411 20.23 -16.72 31.60
CA ALA A 411 18.80 -16.47 31.47
C ALA A 411 18.10 -17.61 30.71
N VAL A 412 16.90 -17.97 31.15
CA VAL A 412 16.10 -19.05 30.54
C VAL A 412 15.28 -18.47 29.39
N GLU A 413 15.60 -18.86 28.15
CA GLU A 413 14.93 -18.30 26.95
C GLU A 413 13.42 -18.49 26.95
N ASP A 414 12.90 -19.61 27.46
CA ASP A 414 11.46 -19.85 27.54
C ASP A 414 10.76 -18.83 28.46
N GLU A 415 11.39 -18.46 29.58
CA GLU A 415 10.87 -17.42 30.48
C GLU A 415 10.87 -16.04 29.78
N LEU A 416 11.90 -15.74 29.00
CA LEU A 416 11.96 -14.49 28.22
C LEU A 416 10.87 -14.43 27.16
N ARG A 417 10.64 -15.53 26.44
CA ARG A 417 9.60 -15.64 25.41
C ARG A 417 8.21 -15.49 26.01
N GLU A 418 8.01 -16.01 27.20
CA GLU A 418 6.75 -15.88 27.93
C GLU A 418 6.45 -14.44 28.35
N ILE A 419 7.49 -13.70 28.77
CA ILE A 419 7.39 -12.27 29.12
C ILE A 419 7.16 -11.40 27.88
N ALA A 420 7.85 -11.70 26.77
CA ALA A 420 7.80 -10.92 25.55
C ALA A 420 6.40 -10.87 24.91
N SER A 421 6.06 -9.72 24.31
CA SER A 421 4.84 -9.55 23.53
C SER A 421 4.95 -10.14 22.12
N GLU A 422 3.82 -10.39 21.47
CA GLU A 422 3.79 -10.83 20.07
C GLU A 422 4.15 -9.68 19.10
N PRO A 423 4.84 -9.97 17.98
CA PRO A 423 5.50 -11.24 17.65
C PRO A 423 6.70 -11.49 18.57
N VAL A 424 6.75 -12.67 19.22
CA VAL A 424 7.76 -12.98 20.25
C VAL A 424 9.19 -12.76 19.75
N ALA A 425 9.50 -13.21 18.53
CA ALA A 425 10.81 -13.09 17.90
C ALA A 425 11.31 -11.65 17.79
N GLU A 426 10.41 -10.67 17.87
CA GLU A 426 10.78 -9.26 17.84
C GLU A 426 10.98 -8.64 19.22
N HIS A 427 10.43 -9.25 20.27
CA HIS A 427 10.37 -8.66 21.61
C HIS A 427 11.24 -9.36 22.65
N TYR A 428 11.79 -10.53 22.34
CA TYR A 428 12.79 -11.17 23.19
C TYR A 428 14.20 -11.04 22.60
N PHE A 429 15.19 -10.87 23.49
CA PHE A 429 16.60 -10.79 23.14
C PHE A 429 17.41 -11.61 24.14
N TYR A 430 18.35 -12.39 23.63
CA TYR A 430 19.25 -13.20 24.44
C TYR A 430 20.70 -13.00 23.99
N THR A 431 21.63 -12.98 24.94
CA THR A 431 23.06 -13.10 24.64
C THR A 431 23.80 -13.82 25.76
N ALA A 432 24.84 -14.58 25.41
CA ALA A 432 25.66 -15.30 26.38
C ALA A 432 26.60 -14.38 27.19
N ASP A 433 26.93 -13.19 26.69
CA ASP A 433 27.93 -12.29 27.31
C ASP A 433 27.41 -10.87 27.50
N PHE A 434 27.50 -10.36 28.73
CA PHE A 434 27.20 -8.98 29.11
C PHE A 434 27.95 -7.93 28.29
N ARG A 435 29.14 -8.23 27.75
CA ARG A 435 29.88 -7.30 26.88
C ARG A 435 29.13 -6.98 25.58
N THR A 436 28.24 -7.88 25.15
CA THR A 436 27.47 -7.72 23.92
C THR A 436 26.09 -7.09 24.14
N ILE A 437 25.72 -6.78 25.40
CA ILE A 437 24.44 -6.15 25.75
C ILE A 437 24.21 -4.83 25.00
N SER A 438 25.28 -4.08 24.71
CA SER A 438 25.20 -2.82 23.95
C SER A 438 24.67 -3.01 22.53
N ASN A 439 24.89 -4.18 21.92
CA ASN A 439 24.33 -4.52 20.61
C ASN A 439 22.82 -4.77 20.71
N ILE A 440 22.36 -5.39 21.79
CA ILE A 440 20.93 -5.53 22.10
C ILE A 440 20.32 -4.15 22.32
N GLY A 441 21.01 -3.26 23.04
CA GLY A 441 20.61 -1.85 23.21
C GLY A 441 20.31 -1.18 21.87
N LYS A 442 21.17 -1.35 20.86
CA LYS A 442 20.94 -0.81 19.50
C LYS A 442 19.71 -1.42 18.82
N LYS A 443 19.53 -2.74 18.92
CA LYS A 443 18.34 -3.41 18.37
C LYS A 443 17.06 -2.97 19.07
N LEU A 444 17.11 -2.77 20.38
CA LEU A 444 15.99 -2.29 21.18
C LEU A 444 15.68 -0.82 20.91
N GLN A 445 16.68 0.03 20.70
CA GLN A 445 16.47 1.42 20.30
C GLN A 445 15.60 1.47 19.04
N MET A 446 15.94 0.67 18.02
CA MET A 446 15.16 0.54 16.79
C MET A 446 13.77 -0.08 16.98
N LYS A 447 13.49 -0.74 18.12
CA LYS A 447 12.21 -1.44 18.38
C LYS A 447 11.28 -0.73 19.36
N ILE A 448 11.86 -0.04 20.34
CA ILE A 448 11.15 0.84 21.28
C ILE A 448 10.72 2.09 20.51
N CYS A 449 11.66 2.64 19.73
CA CYS A 449 11.40 3.63 18.69
C CYS A 449 11.05 2.89 17.39
N VAL A 450 9.82 2.38 17.29
CA VAL A 450 9.27 1.90 16.00
C VAL A 450 8.13 2.81 15.61
N GLU A 451 8.18 3.48 14.48
CA GLU A 451 9.27 3.52 13.48
C GLU A 451 9.19 4.89 12.78
N GLU A 452 10.35 5.47 12.50
CA GLU A 452 10.47 6.37 11.37
C GLU A 452 9.83 5.69 10.15
N ASP A 453 8.91 6.42 9.53
CA ASP A 453 8.26 6.18 8.25
C ASP A 453 8.49 4.80 7.58
N PRO A 454 7.47 3.92 7.54
CA PRO A 454 7.50 2.71 6.72
C PRO A 454 7.73 2.95 5.22
N CYS A 455 7.80 4.21 4.77
CA CYS A 455 7.84 4.57 3.35
C CYS A 455 9.19 4.47 2.63
N GLU A 456 10.36 4.26 3.27
CA GLU A 456 11.62 4.27 2.47
C GLU A 456 12.45 2.98 2.42
N CYS A 457 12.46 2.09 3.42
CA CYS A 457 13.50 1.04 3.43
C CYS A 457 13.09 -0.35 2.89
N LYS A 458 11.81 -0.76 3.01
CA LYS A 458 11.40 -2.12 2.60
C LYS A 458 11.41 -2.34 1.08
N SER A 459 11.10 -1.30 0.31
CA SER A 459 11.08 -1.36 -1.16
C SER A 459 12.49 -1.33 -1.75
N ILE A 460 13.38 -0.52 -1.20
CA ILE A 460 14.77 -0.37 -1.67
C ILE A 460 15.59 -1.62 -1.36
N VAL A 461 15.49 -2.18 -0.15
CA VAL A 461 16.24 -3.39 0.20
C VAL A 461 15.77 -4.57 -0.67
N LYS A 462 14.46 -4.77 -0.83
CA LYS A 462 13.91 -5.84 -1.68
C LYS A 462 14.30 -5.67 -3.16
N PHE A 463 14.38 -4.44 -3.65
CA PHE A 463 14.87 -4.13 -4.98
C PHE A 463 16.37 -4.44 -5.11
N GLN A 464 17.19 -3.97 -4.16
CA GLN A 464 18.65 -4.21 -4.14
C GLN A 464 18.98 -5.71 -4.12
N THR A 465 18.33 -6.51 -3.27
CA THR A 465 18.56 -7.96 -3.22
C THR A 465 18.20 -8.65 -4.54
N LYS A 466 17.09 -8.21 -5.18
CA LYS A 466 16.64 -8.76 -6.46
C LYS A 466 17.57 -8.36 -7.62
N VAL A 467 18.13 -7.16 -7.60
CA VAL A 467 19.14 -6.71 -8.57
C VAL A 467 20.45 -7.50 -8.40
N GLU A 468 20.93 -7.70 -7.18
CA GLU A 468 22.13 -8.51 -6.91
C GLU A 468 21.97 -9.96 -7.36
N GLU A 469 20.80 -10.57 -7.14
CA GLU A 469 20.52 -11.94 -7.58
C GLU A 469 20.50 -12.06 -9.11
N LEU A 470 19.94 -11.06 -9.81
CA LEU A 470 19.92 -11.00 -11.27
C LEU A 470 21.34 -10.81 -11.85
N ILE A 471 22.16 -9.94 -11.25
CA ILE A 471 23.55 -9.71 -11.68
C ILE A 471 24.37 -11.00 -11.52
N ASN A 472 24.28 -11.67 -10.36
CA ASN A 472 24.97 -12.93 -10.10
C ASN A 472 24.52 -14.07 -11.04
N THR A 473 23.26 -14.04 -11.48
CA THR A 473 22.74 -15.00 -12.46
C THR A 473 23.28 -14.70 -13.86
N LEU A 474 23.37 -13.43 -14.24
CA LEU A 474 23.91 -13.01 -15.53
C LEU A 474 25.40 -13.35 -15.67
N GLN A 475 26.19 -13.11 -14.62
CA GLN A 475 27.62 -13.44 -14.57
C GLN A 475 27.85 -14.94 -14.79
N ARG A 476 27.12 -15.81 -14.09
CA ARG A 476 27.22 -17.27 -14.27
C ARG A 476 26.87 -17.72 -15.69
N LYS A 477 25.87 -17.09 -16.32
CA LYS A 477 25.52 -17.37 -17.72
C LYS A 477 26.62 -16.92 -18.68
N LEU A 478 27.23 -15.75 -18.44
CA LEU A 478 28.30 -15.23 -19.27
C LEU A 478 29.55 -16.13 -19.21
N GLU A 479 29.94 -16.58 -18.01
CA GLU A 479 31.03 -17.55 -17.82
C GLU A 479 30.76 -18.88 -18.53
N ALA A 480 29.51 -19.37 -18.48
CA ALA A 480 29.12 -20.59 -19.17
C ALA A 480 29.21 -20.45 -20.70
N VAL A 481 28.86 -19.27 -21.24
CA VAL A 481 29.01 -18.98 -22.67
C VAL A 481 30.49 -18.88 -23.05
N ALA A 482 31.31 -18.18 -22.27
CA ALA A 482 32.74 -18.06 -22.51
C ALA A 482 33.43 -19.44 -22.58
N LYS A 483 33.13 -20.35 -21.64
CA LYS A 483 33.64 -21.73 -21.67
C LYS A 483 33.19 -22.53 -22.89
N ARG A 484 31.97 -22.29 -23.38
CA ARG A 484 31.47 -22.95 -24.60
C ARG A 484 32.15 -22.43 -25.85
N ILE A 485 32.48 -21.13 -25.90
CA ILE A 485 33.24 -20.53 -27.00
C ILE A 485 34.66 -21.09 -27.00
N GLU A 486 35.35 -21.12 -25.86
CA GLU A 486 36.70 -21.69 -25.75
C GLU A 486 36.75 -23.18 -26.16
N ALA A 487 35.74 -23.96 -25.76
CA ALA A 487 35.61 -25.35 -26.16
C ALA A 487 35.31 -25.55 -27.66
N LEU A 488 34.72 -24.56 -28.33
CA LEU A 488 34.50 -24.58 -29.77
C LEU A 488 35.77 -24.14 -30.53
N GLU A 489 36.49 -23.13 -30.03
CA GLU A 489 37.76 -22.68 -30.60
C GLU A 489 38.81 -23.81 -30.58
N ASN A 490 38.90 -24.56 -29.47
CA ASN A 490 39.79 -25.72 -29.35
C ASN A 490 39.40 -26.92 -30.23
N LYS A 491 38.24 -26.90 -30.90
CA LYS A 491 37.82 -27.92 -31.88
C LYS A 491 38.02 -27.48 -33.33
N ILE A 492 38.37 -26.20 -33.54
CA ILE A 492 38.57 -25.60 -34.87
C ILE A 492 40.07 -25.57 -35.23
N ILE A 493 40.96 -25.81 -34.26
CA ILE A 493 42.39 -26.13 -34.44
C ILE A 493 42.54 -27.65 -34.48
#